data_AF-A0A7J7W0A4-F1
#
_entry.id   AF-A0A7J7W0A4-F1
#
_cell.length_a   1.000
_cell.length_b   1.000
_cell.length_c   1.000
_cell.angle_alpha   90.00
_cell.angle_beta   90.00
_cell.angle_gamma   90.00
#
_symmetry.space_group_name_H-M   'P 1'
#
loop_
_entity.id
_entity.type
_entity.pdbx_description
1 polymer ?
#
loop_
_entity_poly.entity_id
_entity_poly.type
_entity_poly.pdbx_seq_one_letter_code
_entity_poly.pdbx_strand_id
1 'polypeptide(L)'
;MSSFSESALEKKLSELSNSQQSVQTLSLWLIHHRKHAGPIVSVWHRELRKAKSNRKLTFLYLANDVIQNSKRKGPEFTREFESVLVDAFSHVAREADEGCKKPLERLLNIWQERSVYGGEFIQQLKLSMEDSKSPPPKATEEKKSLKRTFQQIQEEEDDDYPGSYSPQDPSAGPLLTEELIKALQDLENAASGDATVRQKIASLPQEVQDVSLLEKITGI
;
A
#
# COMPACT_ATOMS: atom_id res chain seq x y z
N MET A 1 30.77 22.02 -2.41
CA MET A 1 29.77 20.92 -2.34
C MET A 1 29.21 20.74 -3.75
N SER A 2 29.13 19.51 -4.26
CA SER A 2 28.55 19.26 -5.59
C SER A 2 27.10 19.73 -5.61
N SER A 3 26.66 20.40 -6.67
CA SER A 3 25.24 20.69 -6.86
C SER A 3 24.45 19.39 -7.08
N PHE A 4 23.16 19.42 -6.76
CA PHE A 4 22.25 18.33 -7.08
C PHE A 4 21.92 18.33 -8.58
N SER A 5 21.94 17.15 -9.20
CA SER A 5 21.35 16.89 -10.51
C SER A 5 20.87 15.44 -10.57
N GLU A 6 19.83 15.17 -11.35
CA GLU A 6 19.32 13.80 -11.52
C GLU A 6 20.40 12.87 -12.08
N SER A 7 21.17 13.31 -13.07
CA SER A 7 22.26 12.49 -13.65
C SER A 7 23.35 12.14 -12.64
N ALA A 8 23.66 13.04 -11.69
CA ALA A 8 24.59 12.74 -10.61
C ALA A 8 24.03 11.69 -9.65
N LEU A 9 22.72 11.74 -9.37
CA LEU A 9 22.03 10.73 -8.57
C LEU A 9 21.98 9.38 -9.30
N GLU A 10 21.64 9.36 -10.58
CA GLU A 10 21.62 8.14 -11.40
C GLU A 10 23.00 7.44 -11.39
N LYS A 11 24.07 8.23 -11.58
CA LYS A 11 25.44 7.70 -11.48
C LYS A 11 25.73 7.10 -10.10
N LYS A 12 25.39 7.81 -9.03
CA LYS A 12 25.56 7.32 -7.64
C LYS A 12 24.75 6.07 -7.35
N LEU A 13 23.52 5.98 -7.86
CA LEU A 13 22.67 4.79 -7.74
C LEU A 13 23.23 3.62 -8.57
N SER A 14 23.84 3.88 -9.72
CA SER A 14 24.50 2.84 -10.53
C SER A 14 25.68 2.20 -9.78
N GLU A 15 26.40 2.99 -8.97
CA GLU A 15 27.56 2.58 -8.16
C GLU A 15 27.17 2.05 -6.76
N LEU A 16 25.88 2.15 -6.38
CA LEU A 16 25.39 1.70 -5.08
C LEU A 16 25.61 0.20 -4.88
N SER A 17 26.27 -0.15 -3.78
CA SER A 17 26.55 -1.53 -3.35
C SER A 17 25.85 -1.87 -2.04
N ASN A 18 25.82 -3.15 -1.68
CA ASN A 18 25.25 -3.63 -0.42
C ASN A 18 26.13 -3.34 0.81
N SER A 19 27.28 -2.67 0.65
CA SER A 19 28.14 -2.32 1.78
C SER A 19 27.55 -1.16 2.57
N GLN A 20 27.67 -1.23 3.91
CA GLN A 20 27.16 -0.20 4.81
C GLN A 20 27.71 1.20 4.47
N GLN A 21 29.00 1.27 4.12
CA GLN A 21 29.67 2.53 3.76
C GLN A 21 29.07 3.14 2.48
N SER A 22 28.77 2.33 1.47
CA SER A 22 28.17 2.78 0.21
C SER A 22 26.77 3.37 0.46
N VAL A 23 25.94 2.67 1.23
CA VAL A 23 24.59 3.12 1.60
C VAL A 23 24.64 4.41 2.42
N GLN A 24 25.46 4.47 3.47
CA GLN A 24 25.56 5.64 4.36
C GLN A 24 26.08 6.88 3.64
N THR A 25 27.12 6.72 2.81
CA THR A 25 27.70 7.83 2.06
C THR A 25 26.68 8.46 1.12
N LEU A 26 25.92 7.62 0.40
CA LEU A 26 24.88 8.11 -0.48
C LEU A 26 23.70 8.71 0.30
N SER A 27 23.27 8.07 1.38
CA SER A 27 22.21 8.57 2.27
C SER A 27 22.53 9.97 2.79
N LEU A 28 23.75 10.19 3.29
CA LEU A 28 24.18 11.51 3.76
C LEU A 28 24.13 12.57 2.65
N TRP A 29 24.56 12.21 1.45
CA TRP A 29 24.49 13.09 0.28
C TRP A 29 23.03 13.43 -0.09
N LEU A 30 22.12 12.45 -0.07
CA LEU A 30 20.69 12.69 -0.32
C LEU A 30 20.06 13.59 0.75
N ILE A 31 20.35 13.35 2.02
CA ILE A 31 19.87 14.15 3.16
C ILE A 31 20.37 15.60 3.06
N HIS A 32 21.61 15.80 2.61
CA HIS A 32 22.14 17.14 2.35
C HIS A 32 21.33 17.88 1.27
N HIS A 33 20.87 17.17 0.25
CA HIS A 33 20.05 17.69 -0.85
C HIS A 33 18.54 17.54 -0.65
N ARG A 34 18.04 17.42 0.59
CA ARG A 34 16.61 17.19 0.91
C ARG A 34 15.62 18.20 0.31
N LYS A 35 16.05 19.40 -0.06
CA LYS A 35 15.22 20.37 -0.81
C LYS A 35 14.74 19.80 -2.15
N HIS A 36 15.41 18.78 -2.66
CA HIS A 36 15.07 18.04 -3.87
C HIS A 36 14.50 16.65 -3.56
N ALA A 37 13.88 16.44 -2.39
CA ALA A 37 13.36 15.12 -1.98
C ALA A 37 12.43 14.50 -3.03
N GLY A 38 11.49 15.25 -3.59
CA GLY A 38 10.58 14.76 -4.64
C GLY A 38 11.32 14.23 -5.88
N PRO A 39 12.15 15.05 -6.55
CA PRO A 39 13.01 14.58 -7.65
C PRO A 39 13.90 13.39 -7.26
N ILE A 40 14.51 13.40 -6.07
CA ILE A 40 15.34 12.30 -5.57
C ILE A 40 14.54 10.99 -5.50
N VAL A 41 13.35 11.01 -4.90
CA VAL A 41 12.50 9.83 -4.74
C VAL A 41 11.99 9.34 -6.09
N SER A 42 11.65 10.25 -7.01
CA SER A 42 11.26 9.91 -8.39
C SER A 42 12.38 9.18 -9.14
N VAL A 43 13.61 9.70 -9.10
CA VAL A 43 14.79 9.05 -9.70
C VAL A 43 15.08 7.70 -9.03
N TRP A 44 15.07 7.66 -7.70
CA TRP A 44 15.27 6.43 -6.93
C TRP A 44 14.27 5.35 -7.34
N HIS A 45 12.99 5.70 -7.48
CA HIS A 45 11.93 4.77 -7.84
C HIS A 45 12.09 4.26 -9.28
N ARG A 46 12.39 5.16 -10.21
CA ARG A 46 12.68 4.83 -11.61
C ARG A 46 13.87 3.86 -11.73
N GLU A 47 14.96 4.12 -11.01
CA GLU A 47 16.16 3.29 -11.03
C GLU A 47 15.97 1.96 -10.28
N LEU A 48 15.18 1.92 -9.21
CA LEU A 48 14.79 0.68 -8.53
C LEU A 48 14.09 -0.30 -9.48
N ARG A 49 13.14 0.19 -10.27
CA ARG A 49 12.40 -0.63 -11.25
C ARG A 49 13.33 -1.22 -12.31
N LYS A 50 14.33 -0.44 -12.78
CA LYS A 50 15.35 -0.90 -13.76
C LYS A 50 16.41 -1.82 -13.16
N ALA A 51 16.66 -1.76 -11.85
CA ALA A 51 17.73 -2.50 -11.20
C ALA A 51 17.49 -4.02 -11.29
N LYS A 52 18.58 -4.79 -11.44
CA LYS A 52 18.55 -6.27 -11.36
C LYS A 52 18.02 -6.73 -9.99
N SER A 53 17.37 -7.90 -9.94
CA SER A 53 16.75 -8.45 -8.72
C SER A 53 17.65 -8.43 -7.49
N ASN A 54 18.92 -8.82 -7.63
CA ASN A 54 19.90 -8.83 -6.54
C ASN A 54 20.31 -7.44 -6.01
N ARG A 55 19.98 -6.35 -6.71
CA ARG A 55 20.26 -4.97 -6.29
C ARG A 55 19.06 -4.28 -5.65
N LYS A 56 17.84 -4.76 -5.90
CA LYS A 56 16.60 -4.08 -5.45
C LYS A 56 16.53 -3.94 -3.93
N LEU A 57 16.99 -4.95 -3.20
CA LEU A 57 17.04 -4.89 -1.74
C LEU A 57 17.98 -3.78 -1.23
N THR A 58 19.10 -3.54 -1.92
CA THR A 58 20.02 -2.45 -1.59
C THR A 58 19.38 -1.06 -1.75
N PHE A 59 18.51 -0.88 -2.74
CA PHE A 59 17.75 0.37 -2.90
C PHE A 59 16.81 0.62 -1.73
N LEU A 60 16.20 -0.44 -1.18
CA LEU A 60 15.33 -0.33 0.00
C LEU A 60 16.14 -0.08 1.28
N TYR A 61 17.36 -0.62 1.40
CA TYR A 61 18.27 -0.26 2.48
C TYR A 61 18.67 1.21 2.44
N LEU A 62 18.90 1.76 1.24
CA LEU A 62 19.11 3.19 1.06
C LEU A 62 17.88 4.01 1.47
N ALA A 63 16.69 3.65 1.00
CA ALA A 63 15.45 4.34 1.38
C ALA A 63 15.25 4.32 2.90
N ASN A 64 15.46 3.16 3.53
CA ASN A 64 15.41 3.01 4.99
C ASN A 64 16.38 3.96 5.71
N ASP A 65 17.64 3.98 5.29
CA ASP A 65 18.65 4.83 5.94
C ASP A 65 18.31 6.32 5.76
N VAL A 66 17.87 6.73 4.57
CA VAL A 66 17.45 8.12 4.28
C VAL A 66 16.23 8.51 5.11
N ILE A 67 15.17 7.70 5.11
CA ILE A 67 13.92 7.99 5.84
C ILE A 67 14.21 8.13 7.32
N GLN A 68 14.97 7.20 7.92
CA GLN A 68 15.23 7.24 9.37
C GLN A 68 16.19 8.38 9.76
N ASN A 69 17.26 8.62 8.99
CA ASN A 69 18.25 9.64 9.33
C ASN A 69 17.84 11.07 8.97
N SER A 70 16.87 11.24 8.07
CA SER A 70 16.33 12.55 7.68
C SER A 70 15.31 13.13 8.66
N LYS A 71 14.64 12.31 9.48
CA LYS A 71 13.57 12.76 10.40
C LYS A 71 13.95 13.96 11.27
N ARG A 72 15.19 14.00 11.77
CA ARG A 72 15.72 15.10 12.59
C ARG A 72 15.94 16.41 11.82
N LYS A 73 15.97 16.35 10.49
CA LYS A 73 16.12 17.51 9.61
C LYS A 73 14.75 18.00 9.16
N GLY A 74 13.84 17.09 8.78
CA GLY A 74 12.48 17.40 8.39
C GLY A 74 11.74 16.19 7.81
N PRO A 75 10.44 16.34 7.51
CA PRO A 75 9.57 15.25 7.07
C PRO A 75 9.59 15.01 5.56
N GLU A 76 10.39 15.75 4.79
CA GLU A 76 10.31 15.76 3.32
C GLU A 76 10.48 14.35 2.76
N PHE A 77 11.53 13.63 3.14
CA PHE A 77 11.74 12.27 2.66
C PHE A 77 10.67 11.30 3.13
N THR A 78 10.23 11.38 4.39
CA THR A 78 9.14 10.52 4.89
C THR A 78 7.89 10.67 4.01
N ARG A 79 7.48 11.91 3.71
CA ARG A 79 6.30 12.16 2.89
C ARG A 79 6.49 11.73 1.43
N GLU A 80 7.63 12.06 0.82
CA GLU A 80 7.86 11.74 -0.59
C GLU A 80 7.97 10.22 -0.80
N PHE A 81 8.65 9.50 0.09
CA PHE A 81 8.74 8.04 0.01
C PHE A 81 7.38 7.36 0.22
N GLU A 82 6.54 7.84 1.13
CA GLU A 82 5.21 7.29 1.39
C GLU A 82 4.40 7.10 0.09
N SER A 83 4.50 8.07 -0.84
CA SER A 83 3.78 8.03 -2.13
C SER A 83 4.22 6.93 -3.10
N VAL A 84 5.43 6.38 -2.95
CA VAL A 84 6.00 5.37 -3.88
C VAL A 84 6.25 4.02 -3.24
N LEU A 85 6.23 3.93 -1.91
CA LEU A 85 6.66 2.72 -1.18
C LEU A 85 5.75 1.51 -1.43
N VAL A 86 4.43 1.70 -1.56
CA VAL A 86 3.50 0.59 -1.84
C VAL A 86 3.85 -0.09 -3.16
N ASP A 87 4.02 0.70 -4.22
CA ASP A 87 4.41 0.19 -5.53
C ASP A 87 5.82 -0.42 -5.50
N ALA A 88 6.77 0.26 -4.84
CA ALA A 88 8.14 -0.23 -4.72
C ALA A 88 8.21 -1.60 -4.02
N PHE A 89 7.51 -1.77 -2.90
CA PHE A 89 7.49 -3.04 -2.16
C PHE A 89 6.81 -4.15 -2.96
N SER A 90 5.69 -3.86 -3.63
CA SER A 90 5.03 -4.82 -4.54
C SER A 90 5.96 -5.25 -5.67
N HIS A 91 6.65 -4.29 -6.30
CA HIS A 91 7.59 -4.53 -7.39
C HIS A 91 8.76 -5.41 -6.95
N VAL A 92 9.37 -5.09 -5.80
CA VAL A 92 10.49 -5.89 -5.27
C VAL A 92 10.02 -7.28 -4.85
N ALA A 93 8.86 -7.42 -4.22
CA ALA A 93 8.32 -8.71 -3.84
C ALA A 93 8.03 -9.63 -5.04
N ARG A 94 7.65 -9.05 -6.19
CA ARG A 94 7.39 -9.80 -7.43
C ARG A 94 8.66 -10.21 -8.18
N GLU A 95 9.65 -9.33 -8.24
CA GLU A 95 10.85 -9.55 -9.06
C GLU A 95 12.05 -10.12 -8.30
N ALA A 96 12.02 -10.10 -6.98
CA ALA A 96 13.10 -10.62 -6.15
C ALA A 96 12.90 -12.10 -5.82
N ASP A 97 14.01 -12.80 -5.63
CA ASP A 97 14.00 -14.23 -5.28
C ASP A 97 13.30 -14.47 -3.94
N GLU A 98 12.87 -15.72 -3.68
CA GLU A 98 12.23 -16.13 -2.42
C GLU A 98 13.01 -15.72 -1.15
N GLY A 99 14.33 -15.51 -1.27
CA GLY A 99 15.19 -15.01 -0.20
C GLY A 99 14.98 -13.54 0.19
N CYS A 100 14.22 -12.75 -0.57
CA CYS A 100 14.05 -11.32 -0.31
C CYS A 100 12.86 -10.98 0.59
N LYS A 101 11.85 -11.86 0.72
CA LYS A 101 10.67 -11.61 1.56
C LYS A 101 11.03 -11.40 3.03
N LYS A 102 11.87 -12.26 3.61
CA LYS A 102 12.30 -12.16 5.01
C LYS A 102 13.00 -10.82 5.33
N PRO A 103 13.98 -10.34 4.53
CA PRO A 103 14.54 -9.01 4.68
C PRO A 103 13.50 -7.87 4.61
N LEU A 104 12.53 -7.95 3.69
CA LEU A 104 11.47 -6.94 3.55
C LEU A 104 10.55 -6.90 4.77
N GLU A 105 10.08 -8.07 5.22
CA GLU A 105 9.26 -8.20 6.43
C GLU A 105 9.99 -7.64 7.65
N ARG A 106 11.28 -7.98 7.81
CA ARG A 106 12.12 -7.43 8.89
C ARG A 106 12.18 -5.91 8.80
N LEU A 107 12.31 -5.34 7.60
CA LEU A 107 12.36 -3.90 7.40
C LEU A 107 11.06 -3.23 7.85
N LEU A 108 9.91 -3.79 7.46
CA LEU A 108 8.58 -3.29 7.83
C LEU A 108 8.32 -3.42 9.33
N ASN A 109 8.75 -4.51 9.97
CA ASN A 109 8.63 -4.68 11.42
C ASN A 109 9.45 -3.63 12.17
N ILE A 110 10.68 -3.34 11.73
CA ILE A 110 11.50 -2.26 12.31
C ILE A 110 10.82 -0.89 12.12
N TRP A 111 10.19 -0.66 10.97
CA TRP A 111 9.45 0.58 10.73
C TRP A 111 8.23 0.71 11.65
N GLN A 112 7.54 -0.39 11.93
CA GLN A 112 6.43 -0.44 12.87
C GLN A 112 6.90 -0.16 14.31
N GLU A 113 7.92 -0.88 14.78
CA GLU A 113 8.50 -0.73 16.12
C GLU A 113 9.00 0.70 16.39
N ARG A 114 9.59 1.33 15.37
CA ARG A 114 10.15 2.69 15.48
C ARG A 114 9.16 3.78 15.07
N SER A 115 7.91 3.44 14.80
CA SER A 115 6.88 4.38 14.31
C SER A 115 7.42 5.26 13.17
N VAL A 116 7.99 4.61 12.14
CA VAL A 116 8.46 5.28 10.91
C VAL A 116 7.29 5.75 10.07
N TYR A 117 6.29 4.89 9.94
CA TYR A 117 4.97 5.21 9.38
C TYR A 117 3.88 4.67 10.30
N GLY A 118 2.65 5.12 10.10
CA GLY A 118 1.48 4.62 10.83
C GLY A 118 1.21 3.14 10.57
N GLY A 119 0.57 2.46 11.53
CA GLY A 119 0.31 1.02 11.46
C GLY A 119 -0.50 0.60 10.23
N GLU A 120 -1.49 1.39 9.83
CA GLU A 120 -2.31 1.13 8.63
C GLU A 120 -1.47 1.12 7.35
N PHE A 121 -0.58 2.10 7.19
CA PHE A 121 0.32 2.16 6.05
C PHE A 121 1.31 0.98 6.04
N ILE A 122 1.85 0.60 7.21
CA ILE A 122 2.70 -0.59 7.31
C ILE A 122 1.94 -1.86 6.89
N GLN A 123 0.67 -1.99 7.28
CA GLN A 123 -0.16 -3.11 6.87
C GLN A 123 -0.41 -3.11 5.36
N GLN A 124 -0.66 -1.95 4.76
CA GLN A 124 -0.76 -1.80 3.31
C GLN A 124 0.51 -2.26 2.58
N LEU A 125 1.70 -1.91 3.11
CA LEU A 125 2.98 -2.38 2.57
C LEU A 125 3.11 -3.91 2.66
N LYS A 126 2.70 -4.52 3.78
CA LYS A 126 2.71 -5.99 3.96
C LYS A 126 1.81 -6.67 2.92
N LEU A 127 0.58 -6.20 2.75
CA LEU A 127 -0.38 -6.74 1.78
C LEU A 127 0.13 -6.63 0.33
N SER A 128 0.76 -5.50 -0.01
CA SER A 128 1.33 -5.28 -1.35
C SER A 128 2.38 -6.31 -1.77
N MET A 129 3.00 -6.99 -0.80
CA MET A 129 3.98 -8.06 -1.02
C MET A 129 3.32 -9.44 -1.17
N GLU A 130 2.09 -9.62 -0.65
CA GLU A 130 1.35 -10.88 -0.67
C GLU A 130 0.54 -11.05 -1.96
N ASP A 131 -0.10 -9.97 -2.42
CA ASP A 131 -0.92 -9.94 -3.65
C ASP A 131 -0.11 -10.25 -4.93
N SER A 132 1.21 -10.07 -4.87
CA SER A 132 2.17 -10.40 -5.94
C SER A 132 2.29 -11.90 -6.25
N LYS A 133 1.63 -12.78 -5.49
CA LYS A 133 1.55 -14.24 -5.77
C LYS A 133 0.57 -14.58 -6.90
N SER A 134 -0.21 -13.63 -7.40
CA SER A 134 -1.01 -13.82 -8.62
C SER A 134 -0.11 -13.71 -9.86
N PRO A 135 -0.18 -14.66 -10.82
CA PRO A 135 0.63 -14.57 -12.02
C PRO A 135 0.24 -13.31 -12.80
N PRO A 136 1.19 -12.48 -13.25
CA PRO A 136 0.87 -11.35 -14.10
C PRO A 136 0.21 -11.87 -15.39
N PRO A 137 -0.84 -11.22 -15.92
CA PRO A 137 -1.26 -11.50 -17.28
C PRO A 137 -0.04 -11.23 -18.17
N LYS A 138 0.39 -12.25 -18.92
CA LYS A 138 1.49 -12.13 -19.88
C LYS A 138 1.14 -11.01 -20.85
N ALA A 139 1.74 -9.84 -20.67
CA ALA A 139 1.75 -8.79 -21.68
C ALA A 139 2.57 -9.35 -22.85
N THR A 140 1.86 -9.81 -23.88
CA THR A 140 2.44 -10.10 -25.17
C THR A 140 2.90 -8.78 -25.78
N GLU A 141 4.20 -8.69 -26.04
CA GLU A 141 4.76 -7.65 -26.88
C GLU A 141 4.17 -7.78 -28.28
N GLU A 142 3.37 -6.80 -28.72
CA GLU A 142 3.25 -6.49 -30.13
C GLU A 142 3.40 -4.98 -30.37
N LYS A 143 4.50 -4.64 -31.04
CA LYS A 143 4.75 -3.31 -31.61
C LYS A 143 4.16 -3.26 -33.03
N LYS A 144 3.62 -2.08 -33.37
CA LYS A 144 3.15 -1.59 -34.70
C LYS A 144 1.76 -2.11 -35.09
N SER A 145 0.81 -1.34 -35.64
CA SER A 145 0.89 -0.09 -36.40
C SER A 145 -0.53 0.52 -36.57
N LEU A 146 -0.58 1.85 -36.50
CA LEU A 146 -1.48 2.80 -37.19
C LEU A 146 -2.64 2.28 -38.09
N LYS A 147 -3.80 2.92 -37.86
CA LYS A 147 -4.98 3.22 -38.73
C LYS A 147 -6.21 2.28 -38.70
N ARG A 148 -7.30 2.80 -38.11
CA ARG A 148 -8.70 2.71 -38.59
C ARG A 148 -9.53 3.76 -37.85
N THR A 149 -9.79 4.91 -38.49
CA THR A 149 -11.02 5.24 -39.23
C THR A 149 -12.21 5.43 -38.30
N PHE A 150 -12.55 6.70 -38.09
CA PHE A 150 -13.75 7.19 -37.42
C PHE A 150 -14.94 6.93 -38.36
N GLN A 151 -15.83 6.00 -37.99
CA GLN A 151 -17.14 5.87 -38.65
C GLN A 151 -18.14 6.66 -37.82
N GLN A 152 -18.59 7.74 -38.44
CA GLN A 152 -19.70 8.61 -38.09
C GLN A 152 -20.97 7.77 -37.81
N ILE A 153 -21.52 7.85 -36.60
CA ILE A 153 -22.86 7.34 -36.30
C ILE A 153 -23.83 8.44 -36.69
N GLN A 154 -24.77 8.09 -37.58
CA GLN A 154 -25.90 8.93 -37.99
C GLN A 154 -26.81 9.18 -36.79
N GLU A 155 -27.13 10.45 -36.60
CA GLU A 155 -28.27 10.90 -35.80
C GLU A 155 -29.54 10.39 -36.49
N GLU A 156 -30.28 9.51 -35.83
CA GLU A 156 -31.71 9.32 -36.10
C GLU A 156 -32.45 9.97 -34.93
N GLU A 157 -33.07 11.11 -35.24
CA GLU A 157 -34.00 11.84 -34.38
C GLU A 157 -35.29 11.01 -34.25
N ASP A 158 -35.52 10.43 -33.07
CA ASP A 158 -36.88 10.09 -32.63
C ASP A 158 -37.23 11.00 -31.45
N ASP A 159 -38.04 11.99 -31.80
CA ASP A 159 -38.55 13.09 -31.00
C ASP A 159 -39.70 12.57 -30.11
N ASP A 160 -39.41 12.21 -28.85
CA ASP A 160 -40.43 12.12 -27.79
C ASP A 160 -39.77 12.30 -26.40
N TYR A 161 -39.39 13.55 -26.07
CA TYR A 161 -38.92 13.93 -24.73
C TYR A 161 -39.83 14.99 -24.11
N PRO A 162 -40.69 14.65 -23.14
CA PRO A 162 -41.33 15.64 -22.31
C PRO A 162 -40.44 15.97 -21.11
N GLY A 163 -39.90 17.19 -21.13
CA GLY A 163 -39.94 18.08 -19.96
C GLY A 163 -38.88 17.88 -18.87
N SER A 164 -37.96 18.85 -18.83
CA SER A 164 -37.38 19.47 -17.62
C SER A 164 -37.82 18.92 -16.25
N TYR A 165 -36.86 18.41 -15.46
CA TYR A 165 -37.00 18.37 -14.00
C TYR A 165 -35.90 19.18 -13.33
N SER A 166 -36.26 20.41 -12.97
CA SER A 166 -35.83 21.00 -11.70
C SER A 166 -36.57 20.27 -10.57
N PRO A 167 -35.92 19.82 -9.50
CA PRO A 167 -36.64 19.30 -8.34
C PRO A 167 -37.03 20.45 -7.41
N GLN A 168 -38.22 20.99 -7.62
CA GLN A 168 -39.01 21.66 -6.58
C GLN A 168 -40.40 21.01 -6.60
N ASP A 169 -40.54 19.85 -5.95
CA ASP A 169 -41.82 19.33 -5.48
C ASP A 169 -41.62 18.58 -4.13
N PRO A 170 -42.34 18.93 -3.04
CA PRO A 170 -42.14 18.39 -1.70
C PRO A 170 -42.83 17.05 -1.41
N SER A 171 -43.44 16.36 -2.39
CA SER A 171 -44.40 15.27 -2.10
C SER A 171 -43.88 13.81 -2.20
N ALA A 172 -42.58 13.56 -2.37
CA ALA A 172 -42.02 12.18 -2.47
C ALA A 172 -41.09 11.78 -1.31
N GLY A 173 -41.11 12.52 -0.20
CA GLY A 173 -40.21 12.36 0.95
C GLY A 173 -40.42 11.15 1.90
N PRO A 174 -41.62 10.54 2.07
CA PRO A 174 -41.78 9.51 3.12
C PRO A 174 -41.27 8.11 2.77
N LEU A 175 -41.41 7.67 1.51
CA LEU A 175 -41.23 6.23 1.19
C LEU A 175 -39.75 5.83 1.03
N LEU A 176 -38.89 6.74 0.58
CA LEU A 176 -37.45 6.49 0.47
C LEU A 176 -36.71 6.60 1.81
N THR A 177 -37.26 7.38 2.75
CA THR A 177 -36.64 7.58 4.07
C THR A 177 -36.92 6.41 5.00
N GLU A 178 -38.12 5.81 4.94
CA GLU A 178 -38.44 4.59 5.70
C GLU A 178 -37.64 3.38 5.23
N GLU A 179 -37.45 3.19 3.92
CA GLU A 179 -36.60 2.11 3.41
C GLU A 179 -35.14 2.28 3.84
N LEU A 180 -34.63 3.51 3.86
CA LEU A 180 -33.27 3.79 4.30
C LEU A 180 -33.10 3.58 5.82
N ILE A 181 -34.08 4.01 6.63
CA ILE A 181 -34.07 3.79 8.08
C ILE A 181 -34.12 2.30 8.38
N LYS A 182 -34.99 1.55 7.68
CA LYS A 182 -35.11 0.10 7.84
C LYS A 182 -33.82 -0.63 7.44
N ALA A 183 -33.19 -0.25 6.34
CA ALA A 183 -31.92 -0.83 5.90
C ALA A 183 -30.76 -0.56 6.90
N LEU A 184 -30.72 0.62 7.53
CA LEU A 184 -29.74 0.94 8.57
C LEU A 184 -29.98 0.14 9.86
N GLN A 185 -31.24 -0.06 10.25
CA GLN A 185 -31.61 -0.83 11.45
C GLN A 185 -31.38 -2.34 11.27
N ASP A 186 -31.62 -2.87 10.06
CA ASP A 186 -31.30 -4.26 9.73
C ASP A 186 -29.78 -4.51 9.70
N LEU A 187 -28.98 -3.51 9.31
CA LEU A 187 -27.52 -3.60 9.34
C LEU A 187 -26.96 -3.55 10.77
N GLU A 188 -27.56 -2.76 11.66
CA GLU A 188 -27.22 -2.73 13.09
C GLU A 188 -27.53 -4.07 13.77
N ASN A 189 -28.64 -4.71 13.39
CA ASN A 189 -29.00 -6.05 13.87
C ASN A 189 -28.13 -7.17 13.27
N ALA A 190 -27.67 -7.02 12.03
CA ALA A 190 -26.80 -7.99 11.35
C ALA A 190 -25.36 -8.02 11.92
N ALA A 191 -24.95 -6.99 12.65
CA ALA A 191 -23.63 -6.91 13.31
C ALA A 191 -23.61 -7.51 14.74
N SER A 192 -24.66 -8.20 15.18
CA SER A 192 -24.59 -8.98 16.42
C SER A 192 -23.91 -10.32 16.16
N GLY A 193 -22.58 -10.33 16.34
CA GLY A 193 -21.76 -11.54 16.46
C GLY A 193 -22.24 -12.41 17.62
N ASP A 194 -23.24 -13.22 17.28
CA ASP A 194 -23.81 -14.42 17.89
C ASP A 194 -24.01 -14.39 19.42
N ALA A 195 -25.17 -13.86 19.83
CA ALA A 195 -25.64 -13.91 21.22
C ALA A 195 -25.72 -15.36 21.76
N THR A 196 -25.95 -16.35 20.90
CA THR A 196 -26.01 -17.77 21.28
C THR A 196 -24.62 -18.31 21.61
N VAL A 197 -23.59 -17.91 20.86
CA VAL A 197 -22.18 -18.23 21.12
C VAL A 197 -21.72 -17.53 22.40
N ARG A 198 -22.11 -16.26 22.62
CA ARG A 198 -21.81 -15.55 23.87
C ARG A 198 -22.45 -16.23 25.09
N GLN A 199 -23.71 -16.67 25.00
CA GLN A 199 -24.37 -17.43 26.06
C GLN A 199 -23.70 -18.79 26.28
N LYS A 200 -23.33 -19.51 25.21
CA LYS A 200 -22.64 -20.80 25.30
C LYS A 200 -21.28 -20.67 25.98
N ILE A 201 -20.48 -19.66 25.62
CA ILE A 201 -19.19 -19.36 26.28
C ILE A 201 -19.41 -19.03 27.76
N ALA A 202 -20.43 -18.22 28.08
CA ALA A 202 -20.73 -17.85 29.48
C ALA A 202 -21.23 -19.03 30.34
N SER A 203 -21.81 -20.06 29.72
CA SER A 203 -22.31 -21.27 30.41
C SER A 203 -21.29 -22.40 30.56
N LEU A 204 -20.03 -22.20 30.17
CA LEU A 204 -18.99 -23.22 30.34
C LEU A 204 -18.64 -23.41 31.84
N PRO A 205 -18.39 -24.63 32.33
CA PRO A 205 -17.95 -24.89 33.71
C PRO A 205 -16.64 -24.16 34.05
N GLN A 206 -16.43 -23.80 35.33
CA GLN A 206 -15.23 -23.06 35.76
C GLN A 206 -13.93 -23.83 35.49
N GLU A 207 -13.98 -25.16 35.44
CA GLU A 207 -12.82 -26.02 35.19
C GLU A 207 -12.21 -25.81 33.79
N VAL A 208 -12.97 -25.25 32.85
CA VAL A 208 -12.52 -24.97 31.47
C VAL A 208 -12.20 -23.49 31.23
N GLN A 209 -12.54 -22.62 32.19
CA GLN A 209 -12.31 -21.17 32.10
C GLN A 209 -11.06 -20.74 32.90
N ASP A 210 -10.69 -21.50 33.93
CA ASP A 210 -9.54 -21.21 34.77
C ASP A 210 -8.37 -22.16 34.44
N VAL A 211 -7.28 -21.59 33.90
CA VAL A 211 -6.08 -22.33 33.48
C VAL A 211 -5.46 -23.11 34.65
N SER A 212 -5.71 -22.67 35.89
CA SER A 212 -5.22 -23.29 37.13
C SER A 212 -5.94 -24.60 37.49
N LEU A 213 -7.10 -24.88 36.87
CA LEU A 213 -7.93 -26.07 37.16
C LEU A 213 -7.83 -27.17 36.10
N LEU A 214 -7.04 -26.96 35.04
CA LEU A 214 -6.84 -27.92 33.95
C LEU A 214 -6.24 -29.26 34.41
N GLU A 215 -5.49 -29.28 35.52
CA GLU A 215 -4.89 -30.49 36.10
C GLU A 215 -5.94 -31.51 36.56
N LYS A 216 -7.19 -31.10 36.85
CA LYS A 216 -8.26 -32.04 37.23
C LYS A 216 -8.91 -32.77 36.05
N ILE A 217 -8.75 -32.25 34.83
CA ILE A 217 -9.35 -32.82 33.62
C ILE A 217 -8.37 -33.82 32.98
N THR A 218 -7.07 -33.58 33.11
CA THR A 218 -6.01 -34.54 32.76
C THR A 218 -5.77 -35.44 33.97
N GLY A 219 -6.48 -36.56 34.10
CA GLY A 219 -6.26 -37.51 35.19
C GLY A 219 -4.86 -38.15 35.18
N ILE A 220 -3.86 -37.41 35.64
CA ILE A 220 -2.51 -37.84 36.02
C ILE A 220 -2.14 -37.08 37.30
#